data_AF-R9CCL4-F1
#
_entry.id   AF-R9CCL4-F1
#
_cell.length_a   1.000
_cell.length_b   1.000
_cell.length_c   1.000
_cell.angle_alpha   90.00
_cell.angle_beta   90.00
_cell.angle_gamma   90.00
#
_symmetry.space_group_name_H-M   'P 1'
#
loop_
_entity.id
_entity.type
_entity.pdbx_description
1 polymer ?
#
loop_
_entity_poly.entity_id
_entity_poly.type
_entity_poly.pdbx_seq_one_letter_code
_entity_poly.pdbx_strand_id
1 'polypeptide(L)'
;MYKDFKKILSLFIVTLIIMTITPSSKFKADTNIAGNGRLLVGYWHNFDNGAGIVKIRDVDPAWDVINVSFGETYSDRAVVELHPVYNEKEFIADIDYVQSKGKKVVLSLGGAEGTIQIPTDAAREKFMTSLTGLIDKYGFDGIDIDLEGGSGMILQPGDTDLKNPITPQIVNFIKIIKALVAKYGDDFIISMAPELSYVQGGNTGYATNWGAYLPLIDAVRNELDYLQVQHYNCGGNMALDGVTYNQGTADFQVAMVEMLLQGFQTRASKNSFFAPLKQEQVVIGVPASQKGTLNPNSGYIPPTEMLKALNYLIKGQSYGGSYKMIGEKYPNLRGIMAWSINWDNVNNKEFVKSYRPFFDSLSPIVPERPSLKAASIKASTVSNKNYSLTIDVPAYNTAISYELFEDGKSIATGTLTSGLTSNQVVKRDFINKSYGTYNYSVTVKDTAGVAVTSANCVVEVKEVEVPSIQEWQPGVSYKIGDKVTYQSKTYECIFTHTSNIAWIPGTVPTLWKQL
;
A
#
# COMPACT_ATOMS: atom_id res chain seq x y z
N MET A 1 53.31 61.92 27.60
CA MET A 1 53.89 62.08 26.25
C MET A 1 52.93 61.42 25.28
N TYR A 2 52.11 62.22 24.55
CA TYR A 2 51.16 61.85 23.47
C TYR A 2 50.04 60.83 23.81
N LYS A 3 48.77 60.95 23.42
CA LYS A 3 47.96 61.96 22.71
C LYS A 3 46.48 61.54 22.85
N ASP A 4 45.61 62.54 22.80
CA ASP A 4 44.15 62.57 22.58
C ASP A 4 43.48 61.38 21.85
N PHE A 5 42.23 61.03 22.22
CA PHE A 5 41.03 61.49 21.47
C PHE A 5 39.68 61.07 22.09
N LYS A 6 38.74 62.01 22.03
CA LYS A 6 37.35 61.95 22.47
C LYS A 6 36.45 61.12 21.53
N LYS A 7 35.46 60.46 22.14
CA LYS A 7 34.06 60.22 21.72
C LYS A 7 33.72 60.38 20.22
N ILE A 8 33.34 59.26 19.59
CA ILE A 8 32.37 59.22 18.50
C ILE A 8 31.17 58.39 18.95
N LEU A 9 30.01 59.00 18.86
CA LEU A 9 28.69 58.45 19.08
C LEU A 9 28.28 57.69 17.81
N SER A 10 28.09 56.38 17.88
CA SER A 10 27.43 55.61 16.81
C SER A 10 26.23 54.87 17.38
N LEU A 11 25.05 55.31 16.94
CA LEU A 11 23.78 54.60 17.05
C LEU A 11 23.96 53.15 16.56
N PHE A 12 23.79 52.17 17.44
CA PHE A 12 23.45 50.81 17.02
C PHE A 12 21.93 50.66 17.15
N ILE A 13 21.27 50.69 16.00
CA ILE A 13 19.89 50.24 15.83
C ILE A 13 19.90 48.73 16.09
N VAL A 14 19.29 48.30 17.20
CA VAL A 14 19.00 46.90 17.46
C VAL A 14 17.81 46.52 16.59
N THR A 15 18.09 46.05 15.37
CA THR A 15 17.07 45.40 14.54
C THR A 15 16.76 44.05 15.16
N LEU A 16 15.69 43.99 15.95
CA LEU A 16 15.17 42.74 16.50
C LEU A 16 14.59 41.93 15.33
N ILE A 17 15.41 41.07 14.72
CA ILE A 17 14.94 40.06 13.78
C ILE A 17 14.15 39.05 14.61
N ILE A 18 12.83 39.24 14.66
CA ILE A 18 11.91 38.18 15.03
C ILE A 18 11.97 37.18 13.88
N MET A 19 12.88 36.23 13.97
CA MET A 19 12.79 35.00 13.20
C MET A 19 11.51 34.32 13.67
N THR A 20 10.42 34.53 12.93
CA THR A 20 9.29 33.60 12.98
C THR A 20 9.85 32.26 12.56
N ILE A 21 10.14 31.41 13.54
CA ILE A 21 10.38 29.99 13.31
C ILE A 21 9.04 29.47 12.81
N THR A 22 8.84 29.53 11.50
CA THR A 22 7.87 28.65 10.85
C THR A 22 8.28 27.24 11.25
N PRO A 23 7.38 26.43 11.83
CA PRO A 23 7.70 25.04 12.06
C PRO A 23 8.05 24.48 10.69
N SER A 24 9.32 24.11 10.50
CA SER A 24 9.70 23.29 9.37
C SER A 24 8.77 22.08 9.48
N SER A 25 7.91 21.87 8.48
CA SER A 25 7.28 20.58 8.28
C SER A 25 8.42 19.59 8.30
N LYS A 26 8.60 18.87 9.42
CA LYS A 26 9.58 17.80 9.50
C LYS A 26 9.14 16.83 8.40
N PHE A 27 9.85 16.83 7.29
CA PHE A 27 9.71 15.75 6.34
C PHE A 27 10.06 14.49 7.15
N LYS A 28 9.15 13.51 7.15
CA LYS A 28 9.39 12.18 7.72
C LYS A 28 10.80 11.74 7.30
N ALA A 29 11.68 11.42 8.25
CA ALA A 29 13.02 10.98 7.89
C ALA A 29 12.95 9.75 6.98
N ASP A 30 13.96 9.57 6.17
CA ASP A 30 14.03 8.43 5.27
C ASP A 30 14.29 7.17 6.11
N THR A 31 13.29 6.30 6.26
CA THR A 31 13.45 5.01 6.98
C THR A 31 14.26 4.00 6.16
N ASN A 32 15.11 4.48 5.26
CA ASN A 32 16.11 3.70 4.53
C ASN A 32 17.22 3.24 5.50
N ILE A 33 16.87 2.26 6.33
CA ILE A 33 17.71 1.62 7.36
C ILE A 33 18.93 0.93 6.71
N ALA A 34 18.73 0.28 5.56
CA ALA A 34 19.80 -0.14 4.65
C ALA A 34 19.94 0.93 3.56
N GLY A 35 21.14 1.26 3.08
CA GLY A 35 21.36 2.39 2.15
C GLY A 35 20.50 2.40 0.87
N ASN A 36 19.87 1.28 0.49
CA ASN A 36 18.90 1.16 -0.61
C ASN A 36 17.46 0.83 -0.17
N GLY A 37 17.17 0.89 1.12
CA GLY A 37 15.86 0.61 1.74
C GLY A 37 15.50 -0.86 1.92
N ARG A 38 16.29 -1.81 1.37
CA ARG A 38 15.97 -3.24 1.42
C ARG A 38 16.38 -3.88 2.73
N LEU A 39 15.44 -4.49 3.43
CA LEU A 39 15.66 -5.05 4.76
C LEU A 39 15.85 -6.57 4.72
N LEU A 40 16.88 -7.04 5.42
CA LEU A 40 16.85 -8.35 6.07
C LEU A 40 16.47 -8.15 7.55
N VAL A 41 15.29 -8.64 7.93
CA VAL A 41 14.80 -8.59 9.31
C VAL A 41 14.96 -9.95 9.95
N GLY A 42 15.60 -10.03 11.12
CA GLY A 42 15.87 -11.31 11.78
C GLY A 42 15.41 -11.32 13.22
N TYR A 43 14.67 -12.35 13.61
CA TYR A 43 14.38 -12.62 15.02
C TYR A 43 15.64 -13.13 15.72
N TRP A 44 15.93 -12.60 16.90
CA TRP A 44 17.06 -12.99 17.75
C TRP A 44 16.52 -13.61 19.03
N HIS A 45 16.91 -14.85 19.31
CA HIS A 45 16.39 -15.57 20.48
C HIS A 45 17.04 -15.05 21.77
N ASN A 46 16.22 -14.53 22.68
CA ASN A 46 16.59 -14.26 24.07
C ASN A 46 16.47 -15.53 24.94
N PHE A 47 16.69 -16.70 24.33
CA PHE A 47 16.56 -18.03 24.92
C PHE A 47 17.33 -19.05 24.06
N ASP A 48 17.51 -20.27 24.56
CA ASP A 48 18.08 -21.37 23.78
C ASP A 48 17.02 -22.47 23.54
N ASN A 49 16.69 -22.70 22.27
CA ASN A 49 15.81 -23.78 21.83
C ASN A 49 16.55 -24.83 20.97
N GLY A 50 17.88 -24.92 21.12
CA GLY A 50 18.74 -25.82 20.34
C GLY A 50 19.47 -25.14 19.18
N ALA A 51 19.18 -23.87 18.90
CA ALA A 51 19.92 -23.04 17.95
C ALA A 51 21.10 -22.27 18.60
N GLY A 52 21.27 -22.38 19.92
CA GLY A 52 22.32 -21.71 20.69
C GLY A 52 22.05 -20.23 20.94
N ILE A 53 22.76 -19.68 21.92
CA ILE A 53 22.74 -18.26 22.28
C ILE A 53 23.81 -17.52 21.47
N VAL A 54 23.45 -16.36 20.92
CA VAL A 54 24.32 -15.49 20.12
C VAL A 54 24.35 -14.12 20.80
N LYS A 55 25.50 -13.51 21.08
CA LYS A 55 25.49 -12.11 21.58
C LYS A 55 25.05 -11.15 20.47
N ILE A 56 24.35 -10.07 20.82
CA ILE A 56 23.86 -9.11 19.81
C ILE A 56 25.01 -8.54 18.98
N ARG A 57 26.17 -8.26 19.60
CA ARG A 57 27.35 -7.76 18.88
C ARG A 57 27.89 -8.71 17.80
N ASP A 58 27.59 -10.00 17.89
CA ASP A 58 28.09 -11.06 17.01
C ASP A 58 27.08 -11.44 15.91
N VAL A 59 25.92 -10.76 15.88
CA VAL A 59 24.94 -10.91 14.79
C VAL A 59 25.58 -10.52 13.47
N ASP A 60 25.32 -11.32 12.43
CA ASP A 60 25.88 -11.09 11.11
C ASP A 60 25.49 -9.69 10.58
N PRO A 61 26.45 -8.88 10.10
CA PRO A 61 26.18 -7.52 9.65
C PRO A 61 25.31 -7.46 8.38
N ALA A 62 24.95 -8.59 7.76
CA ALA A 62 23.96 -8.64 6.69
C ALA A 62 22.53 -8.37 7.19
N TRP A 63 22.22 -8.61 8.47
CA TRP A 63 20.93 -8.29 9.07
C TRP A 63 20.82 -6.78 9.29
N ASP A 64 19.69 -6.19 8.93
CA ASP A 64 19.45 -4.74 9.04
C ASP A 64 18.63 -4.40 10.29
N VAL A 65 17.67 -5.26 10.62
CA VAL A 65 16.82 -5.15 11.81
C VAL A 65 16.89 -6.43 12.61
N ILE A 66 17.11 -6.30 13.91
CA ILE A 66 17.18 -7.37 14.90
C ILE A 66 15.94 -7.26 15.80
N ASN A 67 15.03 -8.22 15.68
CA ASN A 67 13.85 -8.30 16.55
C ASN A 67 14.23 -9.13 17.78
N VAL A 68 14.33 -8.51 18.94
CA VAL A 68 14.66 -9.19 20.20
C VAL A 68 13.44 -9.97 20.69
N SER A 69 13.56 -11.30 20.74
CA SER A 69 12.48 -12.24 21.03
C SER A 69 12.61 -12.85 22.44
N PHE A 70 11.74 -12.54 23.40
CA PHE A 70 10.60 -11.63 23.33
C PHE A 70 10.49 -10.78 24.60
N GLY A 71 9.82 -9.63 24.48
CA GLY A 71 9.17 -8.98 25.60
C GLY A 71 7.87 -9.73 25.92
N GLU A 72 7.83 -10.38 27.07
CA GLU A 72 6.74 -11.28 27.47
C GLU A 72 5.97 -10.73 28.66
N THR A 73 4.82 -11.34 28.96
CA THR A 73 4.08 -11.03 30.18
C THR A 73 3.76 -12.32 30.94
N TYR A 74 3.66 -12.20 32.27
CA TYR A 74 3.45 -13.36 33.14
C TYR A 74 2.02 -13.42 33.69
N SER A 75 1.82 -13.29 34.99
CA SER A 75 0.51 -13.56 35.62
C SER A 75 -0.58 -12.55 35.28
N ASP A 76 -0.23 -11.26 35.14
CA ASP A 76 -1.22 -10.21 34.89
C ASP A 76 -1.53 -9.96 33.40
N ARG A 77 -0.76 -10.63 32.53
CA ARG A 77 -0.84 -10.58 31.07
C ARG A 77 -0.70 -9.19 30.43
N ALA A 78 -0.30 -8.17 31.19
CA ALA A 78 -0.24 -6.78 30.74
C ALA A 78 1.12 -6.12 30.97
N VAL A 79 1.80 -6.44 32.07
CA VAL A 79 3.14 -5.90 32.33
C VAL A 79 4.16 -6.68 31.50
N VAL A 80 4.80 -5.98 30.57
CA VAL A 80 5.85 -6.52 29.71
C VAL A 80 7.18 -6.51 30.46
N GLU A 81 7.86 -7.64 30.45
CA GLU A 81 9.19 -7.82 31.01
C GLU A 81 10.16 -8.36 29.95
N LEU A 82 11.43 -8.00 30.07
CA LEU A 82 12.51 -8.55 29.26
C LEU A 82 13.74 -8.77 30.16
N HIS A 83 14.17 -10.02 30.24
CA HIS A 83 15.35 -10.44 30.99
C HIS A 83 16.40 -10.99 30.01
N PRO A 84 17.47 -10.24 29.69
CA PRO A 84 18.46 -10.69 28.71
C PRO A 84 19.08 -12.04 29.09
N VAL A 85 19.25 -12.92 28.09
CA VAL A 85 19.80 -14.28 28.24
C VAL A 85 21.30 -14.29 28.61
N TYR A 86 21.94 -13.13 28.58
CA TYR A 86 23.30 -12.88 29.06
C TYR A 86 23.35 -11.58 29.86
N ASN A 87 24.53 -11.15 30.31
CA ASN A 87 24.67 -10.01 31.20
C ASN A 87 23.97 -8.74 30.66
N GLU A 88 23.09 -8.14 31.46
CA GLU A 88 22.27 -6.99 31.05
C GLU A 88 23.09 -5.75 30.63
N LYS A 89 24.20 -5.47 31.32
CA LYS A 89 25.06 -4.32 30.95
C LYS A 89 25.76 -4.56 29.61
N GLU A 90 26.19 -5.80 29.36
CA GLU A 90 26.72 -6.17 28.05
C GLU A 90 25.63 -6.10 26.97
N PHE A 91 24.42 -6.55 27.27
CA PHE A 91 23.29 -6.48 26.34
C PHE A 91 22.98 -5.04 25.90
N ILE A 92 22.89 -4.09 26.85
CA ILE A 92 22.71 -2.67 26.54
C ILE A 92 23.85 -2.15 25.66
N ALA A 93 25.10 -2.42 26.05
CA ALA A 93 26.27 -1.97 25.29
C ALA A 93 26.34 -2.58 23.88
N ASP A 94 25.82 -3.80 23.70
CA ASP A 94 25.79 -4.50 22.42
C ASP A 94 24.71 -3.93 21.50
N ILE A 95 23.56 -3.52 22.04
CA ILE A 95 22.52 -2.78 21.29
C ILE A 95 23.09 -1.46 20.77
N ASP A 96 23.68 -0.65 21.67
CA ASP A 96 24.31 0.62 21.30
C ASP A 96 25.39 0.40 20.21
N TYR A 97 26.19 -0.66 20.36
CA TYR A 97 27.23 -1.00 19.40
C TYR A 97 26.67 -1.31 18.02
N VAL A 98 25.68 -2.18 17.88
CA VAL A 98 25.12 -2.52 16.55
C VAL A 98 24.34 -1.35 15.95
N GLN A 99 23.66 -0.54 16.76
CA GLN A 99 23.02 0.69 16.32
C GLN A 99 24.03 1.71 15.78
N SER A 100 25.21 1.82 16.40
CA SER A 100 26.31 2.65 15.87
C SER A 100 26.84 2.18 14.51
N LYS A 101 26.52 0.95 14.11
CA LYS A 101 26.80 0.38 12.77
C LYS A 101 25.61 0.54 11.80
N GLY A 102 24.60 1.32 12.18
CA GLY A 102 23.40 1.57 11.38
C GLY A 102 22.34 0.47 11.47
N LYS A 103 22.50 -0.50 12.38
CA LYS A 103 21.49 -1.55 12.58
C LYS A 103 20.34 -1.02 13.43
N LYS A 104 19.19 -1.67 13.31
CA LYS A 104 18.03 -1.40 14.15
C LYS A 104 17.77 -2.55 15.08
N VAL A 105 17.46 -2.24 16.33
CA VAL A 105 17.10 -3.24 17.33
C VAL A 105 15.71 -2.90 17.83
N VAL A 106 14.76 -3.80 17.61
CA VAL A 106 13.36 -3.61 18.00
C VAL A 106 12.95 -4.67 19.02
N LEU A 107 12.08 -4.30 19.95
CA LEU A 107 11.54 -5.26 20.92
C LEU A 107 10.35 -5.98 20.30
N SER A 108 10.46 -7.31 20.13
CA SER A 108 9.35 -8.15 19.68
C SER A 108 8.45 -8.50 20.85
N LEU A 109 7.15 -8.26 20.71
CA LEU A 109 6.14 -8.49 21.73
C LEU A 109 5.28 -9.69 21.35
N GLY A 110 5.33 -10.76 22.14
CA GLY A 110 4.55 -11.97 21.90
C GLY A 110 5.39 -13.21 21.70
N GLY A 111 5.18 -13.93 20.59
CA GLY A 111 5.65 -15.30 20.38
C GLY A 111 4.72 -16.36 20.99
N ALA A 112 5.00 -17.64 20.71
CA ALA A 112 4.07 -18.76 20.97
C ALA A 112 3.59 -18.88 22.42
N GLU A 113 4.46 -18.50 23.37
CA GLU A 113 4.19 -18.54 24.80
C GLU A 113 3.94 -17.13 25.39
N GLY A 114 4.21 -16.08 24.62
CA GLY A 114 4.09 -14.68 25.02
C GLY A 114 2.66 -14.16 24.92
N THR A 115 1.79 -14.62 25.82
CA THR A 115 0.40 -14.15 25.87
C THR A 115 0.31 -12.72 26.39
N ILE A 116 -0.20 -11.75 25.60
CA ILE A 116 -0.44 -10.37 26.05
C ILE A 116 -1.94 -10.04 25.96
N GLN A 117 -2.56 -9.63 27.06
CA GLN A 117 -3.99 -9.31 27.15
C GLN A 117 -4.20 -7.90 27.71
N ILE A 118 -4.80 -7.03 26.89
CA ILE A 118 -5.04 -5.62 27.17
C ILE A 118 -6.52 -5.28 26.91
N PRO A 119 -7.48 -5.89 27.64
CA PRO A 119 -8.90 -5.65 27.40
C PRO A 119 -9.43 -4.34 28.02
N THR A 120 -8.66 -3.70 28.92
CA THR A 120 -9.12 -2.51 29.69
C THR A 120 -8.12 -1.36 29.64
N ASP A 121 -8.57 -0.15 29.94
CA ASP A 121 -7.71 1.03 30.06
C ASP A 121 -6.62 0.84 31.14
N ALA A 122 -6.95 0.21 32.27
CA ALA A 122 -5.98 -0.06 33.34
C ALA A 122 -4.88 -1.05 32.90
N ALA A 123 -5.25 -2.09 32.14
CA ALA A 123 -4.26 -2.99 31.54
C ALA A 123 -3.38 -2.25 30.52
N ARG A 124 -3.97 -1.35 29.72
CA ARG A 124 -3.24 -0.51 28.76
C ARG A 124 -2.23 0.39 29.45
N GLU A 125 -2.59 1.02 30.56
CA GLU A 125 -1.70 1.90 31.32
C GLU A 125 -0.49 1.13 31.89
N LYS A 126 -0.73 -0.05 32.48
CA LYS A 126 0.35 -0.92 32.95
C LYS A 126 1.28 -1.33 31.82
N PHE A 127 0.70 -1.82 30.72
CA PHE A 127 1.43 -2.22 29.53
C PHE A 127 2.28 -1.08 28.95
N MET A 128 1.69 0.10 28.77
CA MET A 128 2.40 1.27 28.26
C MET A 128 3.54 1.70 29.19
N THR A 129 3.31 1.66 30.50
CA THR A 129 4.33 2.03 31.49
C THR A 129 5.52 1.07 31.43
N SER A 130 5.27 -0.25 31.45
CA SER A 130 6.34 -1.25 31.37
C SER A 130 7.05 -1.22 30.02
N LEU A 131 6.30 -1.14 28.92
CA LEU A 131 6.86 -1.15 27.56
C LEU A 131 7.76 0.06 27.31
N THR A 132 7.29 1.27 27.61
CA THR A 132 8.12 2.48 27.45
C THR A 132 9.33 2.47 28.36
N GLY A 133 9.22 1.91 29.57
CA GLY A 133 10.36 1.67 30.45
C GLY A 133 11.42 0.75 29.84
N LEU A 134 11.02 -0.34 29.17
CA LEU A 134 11.95 -1.23 28.46
C LEU A 134 12.58 -0.55 27.24
N ILE A 135 11.79 0.15 26.43
CA ILE A 135 12.27 0.92 25.27
C ILE A 135 13.35 1.91 25.70
N ASP A 136 13.06 2.71 26.72
CA ASP A 136 13.98 3.75 27.22
C ASP A 136 15.22 3.14 27.88
N LYS A 137 15.08 2.02 28.62
CA LYS A 137 16.19 1.35 29.32
C LYS A 137 17.19 0.71 28.36
N TYR A 138 16.69 0.03 27.32
CA TYR A 138 17.53 -0.75 26.40
C TYR A 138 17.86 0.00 25.11
N GLY A 139 17.27 1.18 24.88
CA GLY A 139 17.53 1.97 23.68
C GLY A 139 16.92 1.40 22.41
N PHE A 140 15.79 0.69 22.49
CA PHE A 140 15.16 0.08 21.32
C PHE A 140 14.69 1.14 20.31
N ASP A 141 14.91 0.86 19.01
CA ASP A 141 14.48 1.72 17.90
C ASP A 141 12.98 1.64 17.61
N GLY A 142 12.29 0.67 18.21
CA GLY A 142 10.90 0.36 17.87
C GLY A 142 10.36 -0.88 18.55
N ILE A 143 9.16 -1.27 18.12
CA ILE A 143 8.51 -2.51 18.52
C ILE A 143 8.08 -3.33 17.31
N ASP A 144 8.05 -4.65 17.49
CA ASP A 144 7.40 -5.60 16.62
C ASP A 144 6.22 -6.25 17.36
N ILE A 145 5.04 -6.26 16.74
CA ILE A 145 3.84 -6.87 17.31
C ILE A 145 3.68 -8.28 16.73
N ASP A 146 4.01 -9.27 17.54
CA ASP A 146 4.01 -10.69 17.19
C ASP A 146 3.05 -11.46 18.12
N LEU A 147 1.83 -10.95 18.26
CA LEU A 147 0.83 -11.53 19.15
C LEU A 147 0.10 -12.66 18.43
N GLU A 148 0.47 -13.87 18.81
CA GLU A 148 -0.18 -15.11 18.40
C GLU A 148 -0.98 -15.72 19.57
N GLY A 149 -1.33 -17.00 19.46
CA GLY A 149 -2.21 -17.77 20.36
C GLY A 149 -2.34 -17.26 21.81
N GLY A 150 -3.56 -17.28 22.34
CA GLY A 150 -3.83 -16.89 23.74
C GLY A 150 -3.79 -15.38 24.03
N SER A 151 -3.11 -14.56 23.21
CA SER A 151 -3.02 -13.08 23.35
C SER A 151 -4.31 -12.32 23.08
N GLY A 152 -5.45 -13.01 22.95
CA GLY A 152 -6.75 -12.38 22.80
C GLY A 152 -6.92 -11.51 21.54
N MET A 153 -6.01 -11.59 20.57
CA MET A 153 -6.08 -10.87 19.30
C MET A 153 -7.08 -11.56 18.35
N ILE A 154 -8.32 -11.69 18.81
CA ILE A 154 -9.41 -12.37 18.12
C ILE A 154 -10.60 -11.43 17.97
N LEU A 155 -11.30 -11.50 16.85
CA LEU A 155 -12.56 -10.79 16.65
C LEU A 155 -13.62 -11.37 17.59
N GLN A 156 -14.16 -10.52 18.46
CA GLN A 156 -15.29 -10.87 19.32
C GLN A 156 -16.60 -10.88 18.53
N PRO A 157 -17.62 -11.64 18.97
CA PRO A 157 -18.93 -11.65 18.32
C PRO A 157 -19.50 -10.24 18.14
N GLY A 158 -19.92 -9.91 16.91
CA GLY A 158 -20.44 -8.59 16.55
C GLY A 158 -19.39 -7.62 16.00
N ASP A 159 -18.10 -7.94 16.09
CA ASP A 159 -17.03 -7.15 15.49
C ASP A 159 -16.85 -7.50 14.00
N THR A 160 -17.67 -6.89 13.15
CA THR A 160 -17.74 -7.17 11.70
C THR A 160 -17.42 -5.96 10.81
N ASP A 161 -17.05 -4.83 11.42
CA ASP A 161 -16.65 -3.62 10.71
C ASP A 161 -15.13 -3.46 10.76
N LEU A 162 -14.48 -3.69 9.62
CA LEU A 162 -13.04 -3.52 9.45
C LEU A 162 -12.56 -2.11 9.84
N LYS A 163 -13.38 -1.06 9.61
CA LYS A 163 -12.99 0.33 9.84
C LYS A 163 -13.23 0.80 11.27
N ASN A 164 -14.16 0.17 11.98
CA ASN A 164 -14.58 0.56 13.31
C ASN A 164 -14.58 -0.67 14.25
N PRO A 165 -13.40 -1.24 14.57
CA PRO A 165 -13.32 -2.40 15.44
C PRO A 165 -13.85 -2.07 16.83
N ILE A 166 -14.50 -3.05 17.45
CA ILE A 166 -15.06 -2.92 18.81
C ILE A 166 -14.41 -3.87 19.83
N THR A 167 -13.66 -4.87 19.37
CA THR A 167 -12.93 -5.79 20.24
C THR A 167 -11.92 -4.99 21.08
N PRO A 168 -12.01 -5.02 22.43
CA PRO A 168 -11.18 -4.17 23.29
C PRO A 168 -9.67 -4.35 23.10
N GLN A 169 -9.22 -5.59 22.86
CA GLN A 169 -7.81 -5.89 22.57
C GLN A 169 -7.32 -5.09 21.35
N ILE A 170 -8.03 -5.19 20.22
CA ILE A 170 -7.71 -4.50 18.96
C ILE A 170 -7.72 -2.98 19.17
N VAL A 171 -8.80 -2.46 19.78
CA VAL A 171 -8.95 -1.02 20.04
C VAL A 171 -7.83 -0.48 20.94
N ASN A 172 -7.40 -1.23 21.95
CA ASN A 172 -6.32 -0.80 22.83
C ASN A 172 -4.96 -0.85 22.12
N PHE A 173 -4.69 -1.84 21.27
CA PHE A 173 -3.46 -1.86 20.47
C PHE A 173 -3.39 -0.70 19.46
N ILE A 174 -4.51 -0.30 18.86
CA ILE A 174 -4.57 0.92 18.03
C ILE A 174 -4.15 2.14 18.85
N LYS A 175 -4.68 2.29 20.08
CA LYS A 175 -4.32 3.42 20.96
C LYS A 175 -2.86 3.38 21.40
N ILE A 176 -2.33 2.20 21.71
CA ILE A 176 -0.94 1.98 22.10
C ILE A 176 0.00 2.43 20.99
N ILE A 177 -0.18 1.95 19.76
CA ILE A 177 0.69 2.29 18.63
C ILE A 177 0.70 3.81 18.38
N LYS A 178 -0.49 4.43 18.37
CA LYS A 178 -0.60 5.89 18.20
C LYS A 178 0.09 6.66 19.32
N ALA A 179 -0.02 6.19 20.56
CA ALA A 179 0.66 6.81 21.70
C ALA A 179 2.19 6.65 21.63
N LEU A 180 2.70 5.50 21.18
CA LEU A 180 4.13 5.26 21.01
C LEU A 180 4.72 6.16 19.92
N VAL A 181 4.09 6.22 18.74
CA VAL A 181 4.53 7.10 17.66
C VAL A 181 4.45 8.57 18.08
N ALA A 182 3.41 8.98 18.81
CA ALA A 182 3.32 10.34 19.34
C ALA A 182 4.42 10.66 20.36
N LYS A 183 4.87 9.67 21.16
CA LYS A 183 5.91 9.84 22.19
C LYS A 183 7.32 9.86 21.59
N TYR A 184 7.63 8.92 20.69
CA TYR A 184 8.98 8.71 20.17
C TYR A 184 9.23 9.39 18.81
N GLY A 185 8.17 9.78 18.11
CA GLY A 185 8.24 10.47 16.82
C GLY A 185 8.32 9.51 15.63
N ASP A 186 8.48 10.10 14.44
CA ASP A 186 8.37 9.40 13.15
C ASP A 186 9.53 8.42 12.86
N ASP A 187 10.60 8.45 13.66
CA ASP A 187 11.76 7.55 13.54
C ASP A 187 11.57 6.24 14.32
N PHE A 188 10.53 6.16 15.15
CA PHE A 188 10.21 4.98 15.94
C PHE A 188 9.57 3.89 15.09
N ILE A 189 10.20 2.72 15.02
CA ILE A 189 9.79 1.63 14.14
C ILE A 189 8.56 0.93 14.70
N ILE A 190 7.52 0.81 13.87
CA ILE A 190 6.37 -0.06 14.13
C ILE A 190 6.34 -1.16 13.07
N SER A 191 6.56 -2.40 13.50
CA SER A 191 6.32 -3.59 12.67
C SER A 191 5.31 -4.55 13.30
N MET A 192 4.79 -5.46 12.49
CA MET A 192 3.91 -6.52 12.95
C MET A 192 4.21 -7.81 12.19
N ALA A 193 4.15 -8.95 12.89
CA ALA A 193 4.41 -10.27 12.33
C ALA A 193 3.27 -11.28 12.57
N PRO A 194 2.02 -10.93 12.23
CA PRO A 194 0.91 -11.85 12.45
C PRO A 194 1.05 -13.14 11.64
N GLU A 195 0.53 -14.25 12.17
CA GLU A 195 0.29 -15.45 11.37
C GLU A 195 -0.70 -15.15 10.24
N LEU A 196 -0.57 -15.87 9.14
CA LEU A 196 -1.33 -15.62 7.91
C LEU A 196 -2.86 -15.64 8.09
N SER A 197 -3.39 -16.45 9.02
CA SER A 197 -4.84 -16.47 9.31
C SER A 197 -5.37 -15.11 9.75
N TYR A 198 -4.57 -14.33 10.49
CA TYR A 198 -5.00 -13.05 11.04
C TYR A 198 -5.06 -11.93 9.99
N VAL A 199 -4.45 -12.14 8.83
CA VAL A 199 -4.37 -11.15 7.74
C VAL A 199 -5.03 -11.70 6.49
N GLN A 200 -4.30 -12.41 5.62
CA GLN A 200 -4.82 -12.92 4.35
C GLN A 200 -5.98 -13.90 4.55
N GLY A 201 -6.00 -14.65 5.66
CA GLY A 201 -7.13 -15.50 6.05
C GLY A 201 -8.45 -14.72 6.19
N GLY A 202 -8.41 -13.40 6.35
CA GLY A 202 -9.57 -12.52 6.30
C GLY A 202 -10.41 -12.63 5.02
N ASN A 203 -9.86 -13.18 3.93
CA ASN A 203 -10.58 -13.42 2.67
C ASN A 203 -11.38 -14.74 2.65
N THR A 204 -11.11 -15.66 3.59
CA THR A 204 -11.83 -16.93 3.76
C THR A 204 -12.76 -16.91 4.97
N GLY A 205 -12.38 -16.23 6.06
CA GLY A 205 -13.21 -16.03 7.26
C GLY A 205 -12.96 -14.67 7.92
N TYR A 206 -13.90 -14.21 8.74
CA TYR A 206 -13.76 -12.98 9.53
C TYR A 206 -14.42 -13.16 10.90
N ALA A 207 -13.76 -13.96 11.73
CA ALA A 207 -14.19 -14.33 13.07
C ALA A 207 -13.00 -14.98 13.80
N THR A 208 -13.01 -14.97 15.13
CA THR A 208 -11.90 -15.49 15.94
C THR A 208 -10.57 -14.89 15.48
N ASN A 209 -9.51 -15.67 15.28
CA ASN A 209 -8.25 -15.21 14.70
C ASN A 209 -8.36 -14.80 13.23
N TRP A 210 -9.29 -15.35 12.45
CA TRP A 210 -9.34 -15.11 10.99
C TRP A 210 -9.65 -13.64 10.69
N GLY A 211 -8.68 -12.92 10.11
CA GLY A 211 -8.79 -11.49 9.78
C GLY A 211 -8.66 -10.51 10.96
N ALA A 212 -8.34 -10.97 12.18
CA ALA A 212 -8.39 -10.12 13.37
C ALA A 212 -7.30 -9.02 13.44
N TYR A 213 -6.21 -9.13 12.69
CA TYR A 213 -5.22 -8.05 12.57
C TYR A 213 -5.60 -6.99 11.54
N LEU A 214 -6.50 -7.30 10.59
CA LEU A 214 -6.88 -6.36 9.54
C LEU A 214 -7.38 -5.00 10.06
N PRO A 215 -8.30 -4.93 11.06
CA PRO A 215 -8.73 -3.64 11.59
C PRO A 215 -7.61 -2.88 12.32
N LEU A 216 -6.70 -3.59 12.99
CA LEU A 216 -5.52 -2.99 13.61
C LEU A 216 -4.61 -2.36 12.55
N ILE A 217 -4.24 -3.14 11.52
CA ILE A 217 -3.38 -2.69 10.41
C ILE A 217 -4.02 -1.52 9.68
N ASP A 218 -5.32 -1.57 9.42
CA ASP A 218 -6.02 -0.50 8.70
C ASP A 218 -6.02 0.83 9.49
N ALA A 219 -6.26 0.75 10.80
CA ALA A 219 -6.36 1.94 11.67
C ALA A 219 -5.01 2.62 11.97
N VAL A 220 -3.89 1.90 11.84
CA VAL A 220 -2.52 2.39 12.09
C VAL A 220 -1.61 2.29 10.86
N ARG A 221 -2.21 2.19 9.67
CA ARG A 221 -1.51 2.06 8.39
C ARG A 221 -0.44 3.13 8.14
N ASN A 222 -0.63 4.34 8.65
CA ASN A 222 0.30 5.44 8.40
C ASN A 222 1.50 5.41 9.35
N GLU A 223 1.29 4.82 10.53
CA GLU A 223 2.24 4.58 11.59
C GLU A 223 3.07 3.31 11.33
N LEU A 224 2.53 2.31 10.64
CA LEU A 224 3.19 1.06 10.31
C LEU A 224 4.36 1.27 9.31
N ASP A 225 5.58 0.87 9.70
CA ASP A 225 6.73 0.88 8.81
C ASP A 225 6.74 -0.31 7.86
N TYR A 226 6.48 -1.51 8.39
CA TYR A 226 6.30 -2.70 7.57
C TYR A 226 5.53 -3.82 8.30
N LEU A 227 4.77 -4.57 7.51
CA LEU A 227 4.11 -5.83 7.87
C LEU A 227 4.95 -6.99 7.36
N GLN A 228 5.22 -7.97 8.24
CA GLN A 228 6.02 -9.16 7.94
C GLN A 228 5.23 -10.44 8.28
N VAL A 229 4.15 -10.68 7.54
CA VAL A 229 3.27 -11.84 7.78
C VAL A 229 4.09 -13.14 7.75
N GLN A 230 3.84 -14.00 8.72
CA GLN A 230 4.48 -15.31 8.81
C GLN A 230 3.93 -16.24 7.71
N HIS A 231 4.72 -16.49 6.67
CA HIS A 231 4.39 -17.40 5.55
C HIS A 231 4.82 -18.84 5.84
N TYR A 232 4.64 -19.27 7.08
CA TYR A 232 4.99 -20.58 7.62
C TYR A 232 4.00 -20.98 8.71
N ASN A 233 3.97 -22.28 9.05
CA ASN A 233 2.98 -22.87 9.97
C ASN A 233 1.49 -22.62 9.63
N CYS A 234 1.18 -22.14 8.43
CA CYS A 234 -0.16 -21.72 8.01
C CYS A 234 -0.84 -22.68 7.03
N GLY A 235 -0.12 -23.67 6.50
CA GLY A 235 -0.63 -24.61 5.50
C GLY A 235 -0.80 -23.92 4.14
N GLY A 236 -1.99 -23.42 3.84
CA GLY A 236 -2.29 -22.73 2.59
C GLY A 236 -3.44 -21.75 2.72
N ASN A 237 -3.58 -20.85 1.75
CA ASN A 237 -4.65 -19.87 1.73
C ASN A 237 -5.10 -19.56 0.30
N MET A 238 -6.38 -19.18 0.18
CA MET A 238 -6.98 -18.77 -1.08
C MET A 238 -6.39 -17.42 -1.51
N ALA A 239 -5.91 -17.32 -2.75
CA ALA A 239 -5.38 -16.09 -3.32
C ALA A 239 -6.46 -15.26 -4.03
N LEU A 240 -6.04 -14.17 -4.70
CA LEU A 240 -6.92 -13.24 -5.42
C LEU A 240 -7.66 -13.89 -6.61
N ASP A 241 -7.09 -14.94 -7.18
CA ASP A 241 -7.68 -15.72 -8.29
C ASP A 241 -8.65 -16.80 -7.81
N GLY A 242 -8.87 -16.91 -6.49
CA GLY A 242 -9.75 -17.92 -5.88
C GLY A 242 -9.11 -19.30 -5.74
N VAL A 243 -7.83 -19.47 -6.06
CA VAL A 243 -7.09 -20.73 -5.91
C VAL A 243 -6.35 -20.77 -4.58
N THR A 244 -6.34 -21.92 -3.92
CA THR A 244 -5.54 -22.12 -2.69
C THR A 244 -4.11 -22.50 -3.04
N TYR A 245 -3.16 -21.73 -2.53
CA TYR A 245 -1.73 -22.00 -2.62
C TYR A 245 -1.18 -22.45 -1.28
N ASN A 246 -0.18 -23.32 -1.30
CA ASN A 246 0.42 -23.90 -0.09
C ASN A 246 1.81 -23.33 0.19
N GLN A 247 2.10 -23.11 1.46
CA GLN A 247 3.38 -22.61 1.97
C GLN A 247 4.58 -23.44 1.49
N GLY A 248 5.76 -22.82 1.52
CA GLY A 248 7.01 -23.44 1.04
C GLY A 248 7.18 -23.45 -0.49
N THR A 249 6.28 -22.80 -1.24
CA THR A 249 6.33 -22.73 -2.72
C THR A 249 6.47 -21.30 -3.21
N ALA A 250 7.09 -21.11 -4.39
CA ALA A 250 7.19 -19.79 -5.00
C ALA A 250 5.80 -19.19 -5.33
N ASP A 251 4.84 -20.01 -5.77
CA ASP A 251 3.49 -19.54 -6.13
C ASP A 251 2.79 -18.95 -4.90
N PHE A 252 2.91 -19.62 -3.75
CA PHE A 252 2.37 -19.12 -2.48
C PHE A 252 2.99 -17.79 -2.06
N GLN A 253 4.32 -17.66 -2.16
CA GLN A 253 4.99 -16.42 -1.79
C GLN A 253 4.51 -15.25 -2.66
N VAL A 254 4.40 -15.46 -3.97
CA VAL A 254 3.91 -14.43 -4.90
C VAL A 254 2.45 -14.09 -4.59
N ALA A 255 1.59 -15.10 -4.44
CA ALA A 255 0.16 -14.91 -4.20
C ALA A 255 -0.15 -14.19 -2.88
N MET A 256 0.48 -14.60 -1.78
CA MET A 256 0.22 -14.03 -0.46
C MET A 256 0.77 -12.61 -0.32
N VAL A 257 1.89 -12.30 -0.98
CA VAL A 257 2.43 -10.93 -1.05
C VAL A 257 1.51 -10.07 -1.91
N GLU A 258 1.07 -10.55 -3.08
CA GLU A 258 0.23 -9.74 -3.97
C GLU A 258 -1.15 -9.43 -3.36
N MET A 259 -1.70 -10.30 -2.51
CA MET A 259 -2.90 -9.96 -1.72
C MET A 259 -2.70 -8.68 -0.90
N LEU A 260 -1.53 -8.49 -0.28
CA LEU A 260 -1.23 -7.27 0.47
C LEU A 260 -1.03 -6.07 -0.45
N LEU A 261 -0.45 -6.27 -1.63
CA LEU A 261 -0.10 -5.20 -2.57
C LEU A 261 -1.25 -4.76 -3.50
N GLN A 262 -2.28 -5.59 -3.65
CA GLN A 262 -3.51 -5.27 -4.39
C GLN A 262 -4.72 -5.01 -3.47
N GLY A 263 -4.60 -5.41 -2.19
CA GLY A 263 -5.75 -5.50 -1.31
C GLY A 263 -6.67 -6.66 -1.69
N PHE A 264 -7.66 -6.92 -0.85
CA PHE A 264 -8.58 -8.02 -1.07
C PHE A 264 -9.93 -7.82 -0.40
N GLN A 265 -10.95 -8.48 -0.95
CA GLN A 265 -12.26 -8.56 -0.35
C GLN A 265 -12.19 -9.43 0.92
N THR A 266 -12.56 -8.87 2.06
CA THR A 266 -12.64 -9.59 3.33
C THR A 266 -14.01 -10.25 3.49
N ARG A 267 -14.14 -11.14 4.49
CA ARG A 267 -15.41 -11.75 4.89
C ARG A 267 -16.15 -11.02 6.01
N ALA A 268 -15.67 -9.85 6.43
CA ALA A 268 -16.32 -9.03 7.46
C ALA A 268 -17.74 -8.62 7.03
N SER A 269 -17.87 -8.18 5.78
CA SER A 269 -19.16 -7.92 5.12
C SER A 269 -18.99 -7.99 3.59
N LYS A 270 -20.10 -8.01 2.85
CA LYS A 270 -20.09 -8.04 1.37
C LYS A 270 -19.34 -6.86 0.73
N ASN A 271 -19.27 -5.72 1.42
CA ASN A 271 -18.63 -4.50 0.93
C ASN A 271 -17.30 -4.20 1.65
N SER A 272 -16.80 -5.12 2.49
CA SER A 272 -15.59 -4.89 3.28
C SER A 272 -14.32 -5.25 2.50
N PHE A 273 -13.60 -4.23 2.05
CA PHE A 273 -12.35 -4.39 1.30
C PHE A 273 -11.16 -3.93 2.14
N PHE A 274 -10.13 -4.79 2.28
CA PHE A 274 -8.86 -4.41 2.87
C PHE A 274 -8.00 -3.75 1.79
N ALA A 275 -7.69 -2.47 1.97
CA ALA A 275 -6.96 -1.69 0.97
C ALA A 275 -5.51 -2.18 0.81
N PRO A 276 -4.92 -2.09 -0.39
CA PRO A 276 -3.52 -2.48 -0.60
C PRO A 276 -2.57 -1.74 0.35
N LEU A 277 -1.46 -2.34 0.74
CA LEU A 277 -0.34 -1.70 1.46
C LEU A 277 0.62 -1.05 0.45
N LYS A 278 1.41 -0.08 0.93
CA LYS A 278 2.57 0.39 0.15
C LYS A 278 3.54 -0.75 -0.06
N GLN A 279 4.23 -0.78 -1.20
CA GLN A 279 5.22 -1.81 -1.46
C GLN A 279 6.31 -1.85 -0.38
N GLU A 280 6.78 -0.68 0.06
CA GLU A 280 7.80 -0.56 1.10
C GLU A 280 7.28 -0.85 2.53
N GLN A 281 5.99 -1.15 2.68
CA GLN A 281 5.37 -1.65 3.91
C GLN A 281 5.24 -3.18 3.93
N VAL A 282 5.68 -3.90 2.90
CA VAL A 282 5.53 -5.37 2.85
C VAL A 282 6.90 -6.05 2.88
N VAL A 283 7.10 -6.86 3.92
CA VAL A 283 8.25 -7.75 4.13
C VAL A 283 7.73 -9.19 4.14
N ILE A 284 8.47 -10.13 3.57
CA ILE A 284 8.05 -11.53 3.48
C ILE A 284 8.63 -12.33 4.66
N GLY A 285 7.81 -12.86 5.57
CA GLY A 285 8.28 -13.66 6.70
C GLY A 285 8.42 -15.15 6.38
N VAL A 286 9.63 -15.70 6.41
CA VAL A 286 9.88 -17.14 6.15
C VAL A 286 10.80 -17.76 7.21
N PRO A 287 10.88 -19.10 7.34
CA PRO A 287 11.88 -19.73 8.19
C PRO A 287 13.28 -19.60 7.57
N ALA A 288 14.29 -19.29 8.38
CA ALA A 288 15.68 -19.21 7.96
C ALA A 288 16.28 -20.58 7.59
N SER A 289 15.74 -21.65 8.19
CA SER A 289 16.17 -23.02 7.92
C SER A 289 15.02 -23.99 8.16
N GLN A 290 15.16 -25.20 7.60
CA GLN A 290 14.23 -26.30 7.84
C GLN A 290 14.18 -26.71 9.33
N LYS A 291 15.27 -26.51 10.09
CA LYS A 291 15.30 -26.85 11.53
C LYS A 291 14.50 -25.88 12.39
N GLY A 292 14.29 -24.66 11.90
CA GLY A 292 13.47 -23.65 12.58
C GLY A 292 11.97 -23.84 12.40
N THR A 293 11.52 -24.89 11.69
CA THR A 293 10.10 -25.14 11.44
C THR A 293 9.53 -26.24 12.34
N LEU A 294 8.22 -26.22 12.59
CA LEU A 294 7.56 -27.24 13.42
C LEU A 294 7.65 -28.65 12.79
N ASN A 295 7.62 -28.74 11.47
CA ASN A 295 7.81 -29.97 10.71
C ASN A 295 8.31 -29.66 9.27
N PRO A 296 8.67 -30.67 8.45
CA PRO A 296 9.17 -30.44 7.09
C PRO A 296 8.25 -29.62 6.18
N ASN A 297 6.93 -29.73 6.38
CA ASN A 297 5.91 -29.07 5.56
C ASN A 297 5.48 -27.72 6.15
N SER A 298 6.15 -27.20 7.17
CA SER A 298 5.79 -25.97 7.87
C SER A 298 6.24 -24.68 7.17
N GLY A 299 6.58 -24.71 5.88
CA GLY A 299 6.76 -23.49 5.08
C GLY A 299 8.20 -23.01 4.89
N TYR A 300 9.21 -23.80 5.28
CA TYR A 300 10.57 -23.56 4.78
C TYR A 300 10.57 -23.62 3.24
N ILE A 301 11.23 -22.66 2.61
CA ILE A 301 11.37 -22.56 1.15
C ILE A 301 12.86 -22.50 0.80
N PRO A 302 13.37 -23.41 -0.05
CA PRO A 302 14.75 -23.35 -0.50
C PRO A 302 15.07 -22.01 -1.19
N PRO A 303 16.26 -21.43 -1.01
CA PRO A 303 16.62 -20.15 -1.61
C PRO A 303 16.41 -20.08 -3.13
N THR A 304 16.63 -21.18 -3.84
CA THR A 304 16.39 -21.27 -5.29
C THR A 304 14.94 -21.02 -5.67
N GLU A 305 13.98 -21.49 -4.88
CA GLU A 305 12.54 -21.27 -5.11
C GLU A 305 12.12 -19.87 -4.64
N MET A 306 12.64 -19.42 -3.50
CA MET A 306 12.32 -18.08 -3.00
C MET A 306 12.83 -16.98 -3.93
N LEU A 307 14.01 -17.15 -4.54
CA LEU A 307 14.54 -16.23 -5.53
C LEU A 307 13.68 -16.17 -6.81
N LYS A 308 12.97 -17.25 -7.19
CA LYS A 308 11.97 -17.19 -8.28
C LYS A 308 10.83 -16.25 -7.91
N ALA A 309 10.27 -16.40 -6.69
CA ALA A 309 9.21 -15.53 -6.20
C ALA A 309 9.67 -14.07 -6.13
N LEU A 310 10.86 -13.79 -5.58
CA LEU A 310 11.41 -12.44 -5.49
C LEU A 310 11.68 -11.81 -6.87
N ASN A 311 12.24 -12.56 -7.82
CA ASN A 311 12.43 -12.06 -9.19
C ASN A 311 11.08 -11.78 -9.87
N TYR A 312 10.06 -12.61 -9.64
CA TYR A 312 8.74 -12.35 -10.21
C TYR A 312 8.11 -11.09 -9.59
N LEU A 313 8.03 -11.03 -8.26
CA LEU A 313 7.47 -9.89 -7.53
C LEU A 313 8.20 -8.58 -7.88
N ILE A 314 9.54 -8.53 -7.78
CA ILE A 314 10.28 -7.27 -7.85
C ILE A 314 10.61 -6.87 -9.30
N LYS A 315 10.93 -7.85 -10.16
CA LYS A 315 11.41 -7.60 -11.53
C LYS A 315 10.37 -7.93 -12.61
N GLY A 316 9.22 -8.51 -12.27
CA GLY A 316 8.21 -8.97 -13.24
C GLY A 316 8.65 -10.21 -14.01
N GLN A 317 9.71 -10.90 -13.58
CA GLN A 317 10.27 -12.06 -14.28
C GLN A 317 9.53 -13.33 -13.86
N SER A 318 8.49 -13.69 -14.61
CA SER A 318 7.76 -14.94 -14.36
C SER A 318 8.67 -16.16 -14.51
N TYR A 319 8.49 -17.14 -13.63
CA TYR A 319 9.17 -18.44 -13.65
C TYR A 319 8.25 -19.57 -14.18
N GLY A 320 7.13 -19.23 -14.81
CA GLY A 320 6.15 -20.21 -15.29
C GLY A 320 5.26 -20.83 -14.22
N GLY A 321 5.25 -20.26 -13.00
CA GLY A 321 4.37 -20.64 -11.89
C GLY A 321 2.88 -20.58 -12.26
N SER A 322 2.06 -21.26 -11.48
CA SER A 322 0.62 -21.35 -11.73
C SER A 322 -0.11 -20.06 -11.34
N TYR A 323 0.36 -19.34 -10.31
CA TYR A 323 -0.18 -18.03 -9.95
C TYR A 323 0.28 -16.98 -10.97
N LYS A 324 -0.66 -16.16 -11.44
CA LYS A 324 -0.38 -15.06 -12.37
C LYS A 324 -0.60 -13.74 -11.66
N MET A 325 0.49 -12.98 -11.52
CA MET A 325 0.41 -11.68 -10.87
C MET A 325 -0.53 -10.74 -11.62
N ILE A 326 -1.35 -10.01 -10.87
CA ILE A 326 -2.19 -8.92 -11.36
C ILE A 326 -1.32 -7.70 -11.70
N GLY A 327 -0.38 -7.35 -10.81
CA GLY A 327 0.57 -6.27 -11.04
C GLY A 327 1.72 -6.71 -11.95
N GLU A 328 2.27 -5.77 -12.72
CA GLU A 328 3.42 -6.06 -13.60
C GLU A 328 4.70 -6.38 -12.79
N LYS A 329 4.94 -5.60 -11.73
CA LYS A 329 6.05 -5.74 -10.78
C LYS A 329 5.87 -4.79 -9.59
N TYR A 330 6.57 -5.11 -8.51
CA TYR A 330 6.60 -4.40 -7.24
C TYR A 330 8.04 -4.02 -6.86
N PRO A 331 8.64 -3.05 -7.56
CA PRO A 331 10.04 -2.72 -7.40
C PRO A 331 10.37 -2.17 -6.02
N ASN A 332 9.41 -1.68 -5.23
CA ASN A 332 9.63 -1.09 -3.91
C ASN A 332 9.39 -2.06 -2.74
N LEU A 333 9.19 -3.36 -3.00
CA LEU A 333 8.97 -4.37 -1.96
C LEU A 333 10.07 -4.34 -0.89
N ARG A 334 9.70 -4.26 0.39
CA ARG A 334 10.62 -3.82 1.45
C ARG A 334 11.75 -4.80 1.75
N GLY A 335 11.48 -6.10 1.74
CA GLY A 335 12.51 -7.06 2.14
C GLY A 335 11.97 -8.44 2.50
N ILE A 336 12.79 -9.18 3.24
CA ILE A 336 12.49 -10.51 3.74
C ILE A 336 12.83 -10.59 5.23
N MET A 337 11.95 -11.22 5.99
CA MET A 337 12.11 -11.51 7.41
C MET A 337 12.40 -13.00 7.60
N ALA A 338 13.23 -13.32 8.59
CA ALA A 338 13.47 -14.70 8.97
C ALA A 338 13.18 -14.99 10.45
N TRP A 339 12.48 -16.09 10.69
CA TRP A 339 12.63 -16.89 11.91
C TRP A 339 13.72 -17.95 11.66
N SER A 340 14.97 -17.76 12.06
CA SER A 340 15.53 -16.67 12.88
C SER A 340 17.03 -16.51 12.61
N ILE A 341 17.66 -15.48 13.18
CA ILE A 341 19.12 -15.29 13.14
C ILE A 341 19.84 -16.52 13.70
N ASN A 342 19.36 -17.04 14.84
CA ASN A 342 19.95 -18.21 15.48
C ASN A 342 19.82 -19.46 14.59
N TRP A 343 18.65 -19.67 13.98
CA TRP A 343 18.42 -20.79 13.07
C TRP A 343 19.23 -20.68 11.77
N ASP A 344 19.51 -19.47 11.28
CA ASP A 344 20.40 -19.26 10.14
C ASP A 344 21.86 -19.60 10.50
N ASN A 345 22.31 -19.21 11.69
CA ASN A 345 23.68 -19.49 12.16
C ASN A 345 23.98 -20.99 12.20
N VAL A 346 23.05 -21.81 12.71
CA VAL A 346 23.20 -23.28 12.73
C VAL A 346 22.88 -23.95 11.37
N ASN A 347 22.49 -23.17 10.37
CA ASN A 347 22.29 -23.56 8.98
C ASN A 347 23.35 -22.94 8.05
N ASN A 348 24.58 -22.75 8.55
CA ASN A 348 25.71 -22.20 7.80
C ASN A 348 25.47 -20.82 7.17
N LYS A 349 24.57 -20.03 7.75
CA LYS A 349 24.20 -18.68 7.27
C LYS A 349 23.63 -18.68 5.84
N GLU A 350 22.93 -19.74 5.44
CA GLU A 350 22.37 -19.90 4.09
C GLU A 350 21.44 -18.73 3.73
N PHE A 351 20.63 -18.26 4.68
CA PHE A 351 19.64 -17.20 4.45
C PHE A 351 20.32 -15.89 4.06
N VAL A 352 21.19 -15.36 4.93
CA VAL A 352 21.88 -14.09 4.63
C VAL A 352 22.78 -14.19 3.41
N LYS A 353 23.47 -15.32 3.21
CA LYS A 353 24.30 -15.55 2.01
C LYS A 353 23.49 -15.57 0.72
N SER A 354 22.24 -16.02 0.78
CA SER A 354 21.37 -16.10 -0.39
C SER A 354 20.67 -14.78 -0.70
N TYR A 355 20.17 -14.08 0.32
CA TYR A 355 19.27 -12.94 0.11
C TYR A 355 19.98 -11.59 0.17
N ARG A 356 21.05 -11.43 0.97
CA ARG A 356 21.77 -10.13 1.04
C ARG A 356 22.29 -9.69 -0.34
N PRO A 357 23.00 -10.53 -1.12
CA PRO A 357 23.48 -10.13 -2.44
C PRO A 357 22.34 -9.79 -3.42
N PHE A 358 21.21 -10.50 -3.33
CA PHE A 358 20.05 -10.22 -4.15
C PHE A 358 19.50 -8.82 -3.86
N PHE A 359 19.26 -8.50 -2.59
CA PHE A 359 18.70 -7.20 -2.20
C PHE A 359 19.69 -6.03 -2.40
N ASP A 360 21.00 -6.26 -2.25
CA ASP A 360 22.03 -5.25 -2.54
C ASP A 360 22.11 -4.90 -4.03
N SER A 361 21.78 -5.83 -4.91
CA SER A 361 21.77 -5.60 -6.36
C SER A 361 20.60 -4.73 -6.85
N LEU A 362 19.61 -4.47 -6.00
CA LEU A 362 18.41 -3.71 -6.37
C LEU A 362 18.61 -2.21 -6.20
N SER A 363 17.92 -1.44 -7.05
CA SER A 363 17.83 0.01 -6.91
C SER A 363 17.21 0.40 -5.56
N PRO A 364 17.61 1.58 -5.01
CA PRO A 364 16.98 2.14 -3.82
C PRO A 364 15.46 2.17 -3.91
N ILE A 365 14.79 1.82 -2.81
CA ILE A 365 13.35 2.02 -2.67
C ILE A 365 13.04 3.51 -2.84
N VAL A 366 11.99 3.81 -3.59
CA VAL A 366 11.40 5.15 -3.66
C VAL A 366 10.09 5.09 -2.86
N PRO A 367 10.04 5.58 -1.60
CA PRO A 367 8.86 5.44 -0.76
C PRO A 367 7.59 6.01 -1.42
N GLU A 368 6.53 5.21 -1.46
CA GLU A 368 5.18 5.56 -1.91
C GLU A 368 4.46 6.39 -0.83
N ARG A 369 5.05 7.54 -0.48
CA ARG A 369 4.47 8.46 0.50
C ARG A 369 3.25 9.16 -0.10
N PRO A 370 2.12 9.22 0.63
CA PRO A 370 0.99 10.05 0.25
C PRO A 370 1.49 11.46 0.00
N SER A 371 1.22 11.96 -1.20
CA SER A 371 1.55 13.31 -1.63
C SER A 371 0.42 13.84 -2.47
N LEU A 372 0.24 15.16 -2.51
CA LEU A 372 -0.80 15.74 -3.35
C LEU A 372 -0.39 15.57 -4.82
N LYS A 373 -1.20 14.86 -5.60
CA LYS A 373 -0.98 14.63 -7.04
C LYS A 373 -2.16 15.16 -7.83
N ALA A 374 -1.92 15.63 -9.06
CA ALA A 374 -3.01 15.99 -9.96
C ALA A 374 -3.87 14.76 -10.28
N ALA A 375 -5.19 14.94 -10.34
CA ALA A 375 -6.07 13.95 -10.95
C ALA A 375 -5.97 14.00 -12.48
N SER A 376 -6.38 12.94 -13.16
CA SER A 376 -6.59 12.92 -14.61
C SER A 376 -8.08 12.93 -14.93
N ILE A 377 -8.45 13.47 -16.09
CA ILE A 377 -9.84 13.56 -16.53
C ILE A 377 -9.94 13.14 -18.00
N LYS A 378 -10.92 12.28 -18.30
CA LYS A 378 -11.18 11.76 -19.65
C LYS A 378 -12.67 11.72 -19.92
N ALA A 379 -13.06 11.98 -21.16
CA ALA A 379 -14.43 11.82 -21.62
C ALA A 379 -14.62 10.50 -22.37
N SER A 380 -15.81 9.91 -22.24
CA SER A 380 -16.27 8.89 -23.18
C SER A 380 -16.54 9.50 -24.56
N THR A 381 -16.73 8.65 -25.57
CA THR A 381 -17.26 9.09 -26.86
C THR A 381 -18.59 9.82 -26.68
N VAL A 382 -18.76 10.94 -27.38
CA VAL A 382 -20.03 11.67 -27.45
C VAL A 382 -20.99 10.92 -28.37
N SER A 383 -22.18 10.59 -27.87
CA SER A 383 -23.24 9.94 -28.63
C SER A 383 -24.57 10.64 -28.34
N ASN A 384 -25.24 11.14 -29.37
CA ASN A 384 -26.52 11.86 -29.23
C ASN A 384 -26.50 12.94 -28.14
N LYS A 385 -25.45 13.78 -28.13
CA LYS A 385 -25.23 14.84 -27.12
C LYS A 385 -24.99 14.35 -25.69
N ASN A 386 -24.75 13.05 -25.51
CA ASN A 386 -24.50 12.43 -24.22
C ASN A 386 -23.05 11.92 -24.15
N TYR A 387 -22.43 12.06 -22.98
CA TYR A 387 -21.11 11.51 -22.66
C TYR A 387 -20.91 11.48 -21.15
N SER A 388 -19.88 10.76 -20.71
CA SER A 388 -19.48 10.68 -19.31
C SER A 388 -18.04 11.17 -19.15
N LEU A 389 -17.78 11.98 -18.14
CA LEU A 389 -16.44 12.26 -17.66
C LEU A 389 -16.05 11.23 -16.60
N THR A 390 -14.81 10.74 -16.68
CA THR A 390 -14.16 9.92 -15.68
C THR A 390 -12.97 10.71 -15.13
N ILE A 391 -13.02 11.03 -13.84
CA ILE A 391 -11.93 11.61 -13.07
C ILE A 391 -11.22 10.45 -12.37
N ASP A 392 -9.92 10.34 -12.56
CA ASP A 392 -9.08 9.34 -11.92
C ASP A 392 -8.05 10.06 -11.04
N VAL A 393 -8.21 9.92 -9.73
CA VAL A 393 -7.28 10.42 -8.71
C VAL A 393 -6.26 9.30 -8.43
N PRO A 394 -4.97 9.51 -8.68
CA PRO A 394 -3.96 8.47 -8.50
C PRO A 394 -3.89 7.94 -7.07
N ALA A 395 -3.41 6.70 -6.92
CA ALA A 395 -3.01 6.15 -5.63
C ALA A 395 -1.97 7.04 -4.89
N TYR A 396 -1.95 6.90 -3.57
CA TYR A 396 -1.14 7.64 -2.61
C TYR A 396 -1.29 9.15 -2.76
N ASN A 397 -2.54 9.60 -2.89
CA ASN A 397 -2.86 11.02 -3.01
C ASN A 397 -3.40 11.58 -1.69
N THR A 398 -2.89 12.72 -1.21
CA THR A 398 -3.36 13.36 0.02
C THR A 398 -4.67 14.14 -0.14
N ALA A 399 -5.22 14.18 -1.36
CA ALA A 399 -6.46 14.88 -1.64
C ALA A 399 -7.65 14.33 -0.81
N ILE A 400 -8.42 15.24 -0.23
CA ILE A 400 -9.66 14.98 0.52
C ILE A 400 -10.91 15.51 -0.18
N SER A 401 -10.74 16.27 -1.26
CA SER A 401 -11.86 16.80 -2.04
C SER A 401 -11.45 17.05 -3.48
N TYR A 402 -12.44 17.04 -4.37
CA TYR A 402 -12.31 17.50 -5.75
C TYR A 402 -13.32 18.59 -6.08
N GLU A 403 -12.98 19.41 -7.07
CA GLU A 403 -13.84 20.39 -7.71
C GLU A 403 -13.66 20.29 -9.23
N LEU A 404 -14.75 19.99 -9.95
CA LEU A 404 -14.80 19.85 -11.40
C LEU A 404 -15.25 21.18 -12.02
N PHE A 405 -14.50 21.63 -13.02
CA PHE A 405 -14.74 22.85 -13.76
C PHE A 405 -15.14 22.54 -15.20
N GLU A 406 -16.05 23.35 -15.74
CA GLU A 406 -16.41 23.46 -17.16
C GLU A 406 -16.18 24.89 -17.60
N ASP A 407 -15.31 25.10 -18.59
CA ASP A 407 -14.98 26.43 -19.12
C ASP A 407 -14.60 27.44 -18.02
N GLY A 408 -13.87 26.95 -17.01
CA GLY A 408 -13.41 27.72 -15.85
C GLY A 408 -14.46 27.94 -14.75
N LYS A 409 -15.69 27.44 -14.91
CA LYS A 409 -16.74 27.52 -13.89
C LYS A 409 -16.88 26.21 -13.13
N SER A 410 -16.94 26.28 -11.81
CA SER A 410 -17.20 25.12 -10.97
C SER A 410 -18.59 24.55 -11.25
N ILE A 411 -18.69 23.26 -11.54
CA ILE A 411 -19.94 22.56 -11.86
C ILE A 411 -20.23 21.38 -10.92
N ALA A 412 -19.24 20.89 -10.18
CA ALA A 412 -19.43 19.85 -9.18
C ALA A 412 -18.28 19.84 -8.17
N THR A 413 -18.58 19.47 -6.93
CA THR A 413 -17.61 19.22 -5.87
C THR A 413 -17.90 17.88 -5.20
N GLY A 414 -16.91 17.26 -4.57
CA GLY A 414 -17.13 16.08 -3.74
C GLY A 414 -15.95 15.77 -2.84
N THR A 415 -16.15 14.78 -1.96
CA THR A 415 -15.13 14.30 -1.02
C THR A 415 -14.32 13.17 -1.63
N LEU A 416 -13.04 13.12 -1.28
CA LEU A 416 -12.10 12.05 -1.58
C LEU A 416 -11.56 11.49 -0.27
N THR A 417 -11.03 10.27 -0.32
CA THR A 417 -10.35 9.64 0.82
C THR A 417 -8.85 9.82 0.64
N SER A 418 -8.19 10.54 1.55
CA SER A 418 -6.74 10.73 1.49
C SER A 418 -5.98 9.41 1.71
N GLY A 419 -4.89 9.23 0.97
CA GLY A 419 -3.90 8.18 1.19
C GLY A 419 -4.29 6.79 0.70
N LEU A 420 -5.36 6.66 -0.11
CA LEU A 420 -5.71 5.38 -0.72
C LEU A 420 -4.56 4.86 -1.58
N THR A 421 -4.32 3.57 -1.51
CA THR A 421 -3.26 2.85 -2.22
C THR A 421 -3.69 2.38 -3.61
N SER A 422 -4.97 2.58 -3.95
CA SER A 422 -5.54 2.43 -5.28
C SER A 422 -6.09 3.76 -5.78
N ASN A 423 -6.32 3.85 -7.08
CA ASN A 423 -6.92 5.03 -7.69
C ASN A 423 -8.37 5.21 -7.23
N GLN A 424 -8.78 6.47 -7.03
CA GLN A 424 -10.17 6.83 -6.79
C GLN A 424 -10.79 7.34 -8.07
N VAL A 425 -11.89 6.70 -8.49
CA VAL A 425 -12.58 7.05 -9.73
C VAL A 425 -13.90 7.74 -9.42
N VAL A 426 -14.10 8.92 -10.00
CA VAL A 426 -15.37 9.67 -9.95
C VAL A 426 -15.91 9.78 -11.37
N LYS A 427 -17.20 9.45 -11.54
CA LYS A 427 -17.89 9.56 -12.85
C LYS A 427 -18.95 10.65 -12.82
N ARG A 428 -19.08 11.37 -13.94
CA ARG A 428 -20.13 12.38 -14.13
C ARG A 428 -20.72 12.28 -15.53
N ASP A 429 -22.02 12.06 -15.59
CA ASP A 429 -22.75 11.94 -16.86
C ASP A 429 -23.32 13.29 -17.31
N PHE A 430 -23.28 13.51 -18.61
CA PHE A 430 -23.87 14.65 -19.29
C PHE A 430 -24.90 14.12 -20.29
N ILE A 431 -26.12 14.66 -20.20
CA ILE A 431 -27.25 14.26 -21.03
C ILE A 431 -27.77 15.49 -21.77
N ASN A 432 -28.01 15.35 -23.07
CA ASN A 432 -28.55 16.38 -23.94
C ASN A 432 -27.77 17.70 -23.87
N LYS A 433 -26.44 17.63 -23.86
CA LYS A 433 -25.58 18.81 -23.87
C LYS A 433 -25.79 19.62 -25.16
N SER A 434 -25.76 20.94 -25.04
CA SER A 434 -25.82 21.83 -26.21
C SER A 434 -24.62 21.58 -27.14
N TYR A 435 -24.78 21.94 -28.41
CA TYR A 435 -23.65 21.88 -29.33
C TYR A 435 -22.59 22.90 -28.91
N GLY A 436 -21.33 22.51 -28.99
CA GLY A 436 -20.22 23.35 -28.55
C GLY A 436 -18.96 22.55 -28.22
N THR A 437 -17.93 23.30 -27.85
CA THR A 437 -16.69 22.74 -27.30
C THR A 437 -16.65 23.08 -25.83
N TYR A 438 -16.46 22.07 -24.99
CA TYR A 438 -16.40 22.21 -23.54
C TYR A 438 -15.01 21.83 -23.05
N ASN A 439 -14.44 22.67 -22.20
CA ASN A 439 -13.15 22.40 -21.59
C ASN A 439 -13.32 22.03 -20.11
N TYR A 440 -12.94 20.80 -19.75
CA TYR A 440 -13.04 20.28 -18.41
C TYR A 440 -11.69 20.20 -17.71
N SER A 441 -11.66 20.63 -16.44
CA SER A 441 -10.52 20.39 -15.55
C SER A 441 -11.01 20.04 -14.15
N VAL A 442 -10.18 19.36 -13.38
CA VAL A 442 -10.49 19.03 -11.99
C VAL A 442 -9.38 19.51 -11.09
N THR A 443 -9.74 20.19 -10.00
CA THR A 443 -8.83 20.57 -8.93
C THR A 443 -9.05 19.64 -7.76
N VAL A 444 -7.98 19.05 -7.23
CA VAL A 444 -8.00 18.26 -5.99
C VAL A 444 -7.28 19.02 -4.89
N LYS A 445 -7.76 18.88 -3.65
CA LYS A 445 -7.26 19.64 -2.49
C LYS A 445 -7.02 18.75 -1.29
N ASP A 446 -5.93 18.96 -0.58
CA ASP A 446 -5.59 18.23 0.65
C ASP A 446 -6.09 18.92 1.93
N THR A 447 -5.81 18.32 3.09
CA THR A 447 -6.18 18.83 4.41
C THR A 447 -5.49 20.15 4.79
N ALA A 448 -4.28 20.40 4.27
CA ALA A 448 -3.56 21.66 4.44
C ALA A 448 -4.12 22.78 3.54
N GLY A 449 -5.01 22.41 2.63
CA GLY A 449 -5.64 23.29 1.68
C GLY A 449 -4.81 23.58 0.44
N VAL A 450 -3.72 22.83 0.23
CA VAL A 450 -2.94 22.86 -1.01
C VAL A 450 -3.78 22.23 -2.11
N ALA A 451 -3.76 22.83 -3.30
CA ALA A 451 -4.58 22.40 -4.42
C ALA A 451 -3.73 22.16 -5.68
N VAL A 452 -4.09 21.14 -6.46
CA VAL A 452 -3.46 20.83 -7.75
C VAL A 452 -4.56 20.57 -8.79
N THR A 453 -4.43 21.21 -9.95
CA THR A 453 -5.39 21.10 -11.07
C THR A 453 -4.87 20.14 -12.15
N SER A 454 -5.77 19.35 -12.73
CA SER A 454 -5.48 18.44 -13.84
C SER A 454 -5.12 19.18 -15.12
N ALA A 455 -4.59 18.44 -16.09
CA ALA A 455 -4.66 18.86 -17.48
C ALA A 455 -6.12 18.98 -17.95
N ASN A 456 -6.34 19.80 -18.97
CA ASN A 456 -7.65 20.00 -19.59
C ASN A 456 -8.08 18.79 -20.42
N CYS A 457 -9.37 18.43 -20.34
CA CYS A 457 -10.05 17.49 -21.23
C CYS A 457 -11.08 18.25 -22.08
N VAL A 458 -10.86 18.29 -23.39
CA VAL A 458 -11.75 18.97 -24.33
C VAL A 458 -12.76 17.97 -24.89
N VAL A 459 -14.03 18.33 -24.84
CA VAL A 459 -15.14 17.54 -25.41
C VAL A 459 -15.87 18.39 -26.45
N GLU A 460 -15.94 17.88 -27.68
CA GLU A 460 -16.69 18.51 -28.75
C GLU A 460 -18.04 17.81 -28.93
N VAL A 461 -19.12 18.53 -28.66
CA VAL A 461 -20.49 18.10 -28.95
C VAL A 461 -20.88 18.73 -30.27
N LYS A 462 -20.69 17.98 -31.35
CA LYS A 462 -21.01 18.44 -32.69
C LYS A 462 -22.42 18.05 -33.08
N GLU A 463 -23.01 18.91 -33.89
CA GLU A 463 -24.13 18.49 -34.72
C GLU A 463 -23.62 17.42 -35.67
N VAL A 464 -24.18 16.22 -35.56
CA VAL A 464 -24.00 15.22 -36.60
C VAL A 464 -24.88 15.70 -37.74
N GLU A 465 -24.28 16.32 -38.75
CA GLU A 465 -24.95 16.49 -40.03
C GLU A 465 -25.33 15.09 -40.50
N VAL A 466 -26.62 14.75 -40.34
CA VAL A 466 -27.20 13.72 -41.19
C VAL A 466 -27.10 14.31 -42.59
N PRO A 467 -26.34 13.73 -43.53
CA PRO A 467 -26.30 14.25 -44.89
C PRO A 467 -27.74 14.40 -45.34
N SER A 468 -28.16 15.63 -45.66
CA SER A 468 -29.49 15.84 -46.21
C SER A 468 -29.57 14.94 -47.43
N ILE A 469 -30.43 13.91 -47.37
CA ILE A 469 -30.64 12.99 -48.47
C ILE A 469 -31.16 13.84 -49.63
N GLN A 470 -30.28 14.13 -50.59
CA GLN A 470 -30.58 15.04 -51.68
C GLN A 470 -31.73 14.46 -52.52
N GLU A 471 -32.59 15.34 -53.05
CA GLU A 471 -33.60 14.89 -54.00
C GLU A 471 -32.92 14.31 -55.25
N TRP A 472 -33.42 13.18 -55.75
CA TRP A 472 -32.91 12.55 -56.96
C TRP A 472 -33.00 13.53 -58.14
N GLN A 473 -31.97 13.57 -58.96
CA GLN A 473 -31.88 14.41 -60.14
C GLN A 473 -31.42 13.58 -61.35
N PRO A 474 -31.91 13.86 -62.57
CA PRO A 474 -31.36 13.27 -63.79
C PRO A 474 -29.97 13.83 -64.10
N GLY A 475 -29.11 13.01 -64.72
CA GLY A 475 -27.74 13.40 -65.12
C GLY A 475 -26.70 13.36 -64.00
N VAL A 476 -27.05 12.87 -62.81
CA VAL A 476 -26.14 12.77 -61.65
C VAL A 476 -25.54 11.37 -61.57
N SER A 477 -24.24 11.28 -61.35
CA SER A 477 -23.56 10.02 -61.09
C SER A 477 -23.75 9.60 -59.62
N TYR A 478 -24.44 8.47 -59.42
CA TYR A 478 -24.69 7.86 -58.11
C TYR A 478 -23.83 6.62 -57.93
N LYS A 479 -23.24 6.47 -56.74
CA LYS A 479 -22.46 5.31 -56.31
C LYS A 479 -23.32 4.40 -55.43
N ILE A 480 -22.98 3.12 -55.39
CA ILE A 480 -23.61 2.17 -54.46
C ILE A 480 -23.53 2.71 -53.04
N GLY A 481 -24.68 2.77 -52.35
CA GLY A 481 -24.84 3.31 -51.00
C GLY A 481 -25.31 4.76 -50.94
N ASP A 482 -25.28 5.52 -52.05
CA ASP A 482 -25.83 6.88 -52.09
C ASP A 482 -27.33 6.85 -51.80
N LYS A 483 -27.80 7.76 -50.93
CA LYS A 483 -29.23 7.89 -50.60
C LYS A 483 -29.80 9.14 -51.22
N VAL A 484 -30.98 9.02 -51.84
CA VAL A 484 -31.73 10.12 -52.43
C VAL A 484 -33.20 10.10 -52.01
N THR A 485 -33.85 11.27 -52.03
CA THR A 485 -35.31 11.37 -51.89
C THR A 485 -35.95 11.48 -53.28
N TYR A 486 -37.06 10.78 -53.50
CA TYR A 486 -37.86 10.92 -54.72
C TYR A 486 -39.32 10.65 -54.37
N GLN A 487 -40.22 11.58 -54.71
CA GLN A 487 -41.65 11.51 -54.37
C GLN A 487 -41.90 11.22 -52.87
N SER A 488 -41.21 11.95 -51.99
CA SER A 488 -41.31 11.83 -50.52
C SER A 488 -40.88 10.48 -49.92
N LYS A 489 -40.22 9.62 -50.71
CA LYS A 489 -39.64 8.35 -50.24
C LYS A 489 -38.11 8.38 -50.36
N THR A 490 -37.44 7.58 -49.54
CA THR A 490 -35.97 7.46 -49.56
C THR A 490 -35.56 6.21 -50.33
N TYR A 491 -34.54 6.35 -51.18
CA TYR A 491 -33.97 5.26 -51.95
C TYR A 491 -32.45 5.21 -51.79
N GLU A 492 -31.88 4.02 -51.77
CA GLU A 492 -30.45 3.74 -51.80
C GLU A 492 -30.06 3.25 -53.20
N CYS A 493 -29.00 3.82 -53.78
CA CYS A 493 -28.42 3.34 -55.01
C CYS A 493 -27.74 1.99 -54.75
N ILE A 494 -28.11 0.95 -55.50
CA ILE A 494 -27.53 -0.41 -55.34
C ILE A 494 -26.65 -0.83 -56.52
N PHE A 495 -26.57 0.01 -57.55
CA PHE A 495 -25.68 -0.19 -58.69
C PHE A 495 -25.17 1.16 -59.20
N THR A 496 -23.85 1.37 -59.26
CA THR A 496 -23.25 2.64 -59.69
C THR A 496 -23.66 3.00 -61.12
N HIS A 497 -24.20 4.19 -61.33
CA HIS A 497 -24.67 4.65 -62.63
C HIS A 497 -24.71 6.18 -62.72
N THR A 498 -24.87 6.73 -63.93
CA THR A 498 -25.28 8.13 -64.12
C THR A 498 -26.76 8.14 -64.47
N SER A 499 -27.57 8.81 -63.66
CA SER A 499 -29.02 8.83 -63.80
C SER A 499 -29.45 9.49 -65.12
N ASN A 500 -30.62 9.10 -65.61
CA ASN A 500 -31.32 9.78 -66.68
C ASN A 500 -32.82 9.77 -66.35
N ILE A 501 -33.62 10.45 -67.17
CA ILE A 501 -35.07 10.61 -66.94
C ILE A 501 -35.85 9.27 -66.92
N ALA A 502 -35.31 8.18 -67.48
CA ALA A 502 -35.93 6.86 -67.45
C ALA A 502 -35.46 6.00 -66.25
N TRP A 503 -34.40 6.40 -65.56
CA TRP A 503 -33.79 5.66 -64.44
C TRP A 503 -34.16 6.27 -63.09
N ILE A 504 -35.45 6.51 -62.90
CA ILE A 504 -36.00 7.12 -61.69
C ILE A 504 -36.11 6.10 -60.53
N PRO A 505 -35.92 6.52 -59.26
CA PRO A 505 -36.17 5.66 -58.11
C PRO A 505 -37.64 5.21 -58.05
N GLY A 506 -37.86 3.94 -57.70
CA GLY A 506 -39.20 3.34 -57.59
C GLY A 506 -39.67 2.58 -58.84
N THR A 507 -39.09 2.81 -60.01
CA THR A 507 -39.42 2.05 -61.24
C THR A 507 -38.28 1.17 -61.75
N VAL A 508 -37.04 1.44 -61.31
CA VAL A 508 -35.85 0.67 -61.73
C VAL A 508 -35.21 -0.03 -60.51
N PRO A 509 -35.76 -1.18 -60.07
CA PRO A 509 -35.32 -1.87 -58.86
C PRO A 509 -33.91 -2.48 -58.97
N THR A 510 -33.33 -2.52 -60.17
CA THR A 510 -31.94 -2.93 -60.39
C THR A 510 -30.93 -1.84 -60.03
N LEU A 511 -31.36 -0.57 -59.97
CA LEU A 511 -30.51 0.58 -59.65
C LEU A 511 -30.81 1.16 -58.26
N TRP A 512 -32.06 1.03 -57.79
CA TRP A 512 -32.55 1.68 -56.58
C TRP A 512 -33.30 0.72 -55.66
N LYS A 513 -33.00 0.78 -54.35
CA LYS A 513 -33.71 0.06 -53.28
C LYS A 513 -34.42 1.08 -52.38
N GLN A 514 -35.74 0.96 -52.21
CA GLN A 514 -36.46 1.80 -51.25
C GLN A 514 -36.05 1.44 -49.82
N LEU A 515 -35.81 2.46 -48.98
CA LEU A 515 -35.51 2.30 -47.56
C LEU A 515 -36.76 2.41 -46.68
#